data_AF-B6SSD4-F1
#
_entry.id   AF-B6SSD4-F1
#
_cell.length_a   1.000
_cell.length_b   1.000
_cell.length_c   1.000
_cell.angle_alpha   90.00
_cell.angle_beta   90.00
_cell.angle_gamma   90.00
#
_symmetry.space_group_name_H-M   'P 1'
#
loop_
_entity.id
_entity.type
_entity.pdbx_description
1 polymer ?
#
loop_
_entity_poly.entity_id
_entity_poly.type
_entity_poly.pdbx_seq_one_letter_code
_entity_poly.pdbx_strand_id
1 'polypeptide(L)'
;MQRHMSLRILNGIQQVDDYFTQHVDATRLPRLGPLQKICVVVCIQAYGLPSDVVDDYIIIGESTARGCVIRFYRAVISAFSAWYIRTLLSVSYVC
;
A
#
# COMPACT_ATOMS: atom_id res chain seq x y z
N MET A 1 1.36 -6.71 -18.16
CA MET A 1 0.14 -5.96 -17.76
C MET A 1 0.09 -5.56 -16.28
N GLN A 2 0.75 -6.27 -15.35
CA GLN A 2 0.80 -5.94 -13.92
C GLN A 2 1.38 -4.55 -13.57
N ARG A 3 2.44 -4.08 -14.26
CA ARG A 3 3.09 -2.78 -13.97
C ARG A 3 2.15 -1.58 -14.06
N HIS A 4 1.17 -1.63 -14.95
CA HIS A 4 0.27 -0.50 -15.18
C HIS A 4 -0.75 -0.33 -14.04
N MET A 5 -1.17 -1.45 -13.43
CA MET A 5 -2.11 -1.43 -12.32
C MET A 5 -1.44 -1.04 -11.01
N SER A 6 -0.25 -1.58 -10.73
CA SER A 6 0.51 -1.25 -9.52
C SER A 6 0.93 0.22 -9.48
N LEU A 7 1.30 0.80 -10.64
CA LEU A 7 1.60 2.24 -10.74
C LEU A 7 0.36 3.13 -10.54
N ARG A 8 -0.82 2.71 -11.02
CA ARG A 8 -2.06 3.47 -10.79
C ARG A 8 -2.47 3.47 -9.32
N ILE A 9 -2.37 2.31 -8.66
CA ILE A 9 -2.63 2.20 -7.22
C ILE A 9 -1.62 3.03 -6.44
N LEU A 10 -0.33 2.91 -6.77
CA LEU A 10 0.72 3.69 -6.14
C LEU A 10 0.49 5.20 -6.31
N ASN A 11 0.20 5.67 -7.52
CA ASN A 11 -0.10 7.09 -7.76
C ASN A 11 -1.31 7.55 -6.95
N GLY A 12 -2.39 6.76 -6.88
CA GLY A 12 -3.56 7.10 -6.07
C GLY A 12 -3.24 7.18 -4.57
N ILE A 13 -2.41 6.26 -4.07
CA ILE A 13 -1.98 6.23 -2.67
C ILE A 13 -1.04 7.40 -2.34
N GLN A 14 -0.10 7.74 -3.23
CA GLN A 14 0.85 8.84 -3.04
C GLN A 14 0.15 10.22 -3.00
N GLN A 15 -1.02 10.35 -3.64
CA GLN A 15 -1.84 11.57 -3.55
C GLN A 15 -2.56 11.72 -2.20
N VAL A 16 -2.65 10.64 -1.41
CA VAL A 16 -3.37 10.61 -0.13
C VAL A 16 -2.40 10.58 1.06
N ASP A 17 -1.30 9.83 0.98
CA ASP A 17 -0.36 9.64 2.08
C ASP A 17 1.09 9.70 1.58
N ASP A 18 1.81 10.75 2.00
CA ASP A 18 3.23 11.00 1.67
C ASP A 18 4.17 9.93 2.24
N TYR A 19 3.68 9.04 3.11
CA TYR A 19 4.42 7.87 3.56
C TYR A 19 4.84 6.95 2.40
N PHE A 20 4.08 6.93 1.31
CA PHE A 20 4.42 6.18 0.11
C PHE A 20 5.26 6.99 -0.88
N THR A 21 5.87 8.09 -0.45
CA THR A 21 6.93 8.80 -1.18
C THR A 21 8.29 8.29 -0.72
N GLN A 22 9.27 8.27 -1.63
CA GLN A 22 10.64 7.93 -1.27
C GLN A 22 11.28 9.14 -0.59
N HIS A 23 11.65 8.98 0.68
CA HIS A 23 12.33 10.00 1.47
C HIS A 23 13.78 9.59 1.72
N VAL A 24 14.64 10.57 2.00
CA VAL A 24 16.02 10.32 2.45
C VAL A 24 16.02 10.34 3.98
N ASP A 25 16.64 9.34 4.60
CA ASP A 25 16.71 9.26 6.07
C ASP A 25 17.79 10.20 6.65
N ALA A 26 17.83 10.34 7.97
CA ALA A 26 18.78 11.18 8.69
C ALA A 26 20.27 10.84 8.39
N THR A 27 20.53 9.61 7.93
CA THR A 27 21.86 9.13 7.48
C THR A 27 22.17 9.43 6.01
N ARG A 28 21.32 10.20 5.32
CA ARG A 28 21.37 10.50 3.88
C ARG A 28 21.18 9.30 2.95
N LEU A 29 20.71 8.17 3.49
CA LEU A 29 20.37 6.98 2.70
C LEU A 29 18.90 7.02 2.27
N PRO A 30 18.56 6.55 1.05
CA PRO A 30 17.17 6.44 0.64
C PRO A 30 16.42 5.46 1.55
N ARG A 31 15.28 5.89 2.10
CA ARG A 31 14.34 5.01 2.79
C ARG A 31 13.72 4.01 1.81
N LEU A 32 13.05 3.01 2.38
CA LEU A 32 12.33 1.98 1.62
C LEU A 32 11.46 2.61 0.52
N GLY A 33 11.63 2.11 -0.70
CA GLY A 33 10.96 2.65 -1.87
C GLY A 33 9.44 2.43 -1.82
N PRO A 34 8.64 3.28 -2.50
CA PRO A 34 7.18 3.16 -2.56
C PRO A 34 6.70 1.80 -3.03
N LEU A 35 7.33 1.27 -4.09
CA LEU A 35 7.00 -0.03 -4.65
C LEU A 35 7.41 -1.18 -3.74
N GLN A 36 8.52 -1.03 -2.99
CA GLN A 36 8.92 -2.02 -2.00
C GLN A 36 7.91 -2.06 -0.85
N LYS A 37 7.42 -0.91 -0.38
CA LYS A 37 6.35 -0.84 0.64
C LYS A 37 5.08 -1.53 0.17
N ILE A 38 4.67 -1.33 -1.09
CA ILE A 38 3.50 -2.03 -1.66
C ILE A 38 3.77 -3.54 -1.77
N CYS A 39 4.96 -3.94 -2.23
CA CYS A 39 5.34 -5.36 -2.32
C CYS A 39 5.25 -6.05 -0.96
N VAL A 40 5.76 -5.41 0.10
CA VAL A 40 5.64 -5.88 1.48
C VAL A 40 4.19 -6.14 1.85
N VAL A 41 3.31 -5.16 1.64
CA VAL A 41 1.89 -5.29 1.98
C VAL A 41 1.24 -6.43 1.19
N VAL A 42 1.54 -6.56 -0.10
CA VAL A 42 1.02 -7.64 -0.95
C VAL A 42 1.53 -9.01 -0.48
N CYS A 43 2.80 -9.14 -0.11
CA CYS A 43 3.36 -10.37 0.42
C CYS A 43 2.70 -10.75 1.75
N ILE A 44 2.60 -9.82 2.69
CA ILE A 44 1.93 -10.04 3.98
C ILE A 44 0.49 -10.53 3.76
N GLN A 45 -0.22 -9.89 2.83
CA GLN A 45 -1.62 -10.22 2.54
C GLN A 45 -1.79 -11.55 1.78
N ALA A 46 -0.93 -11.84 0.80
CA ALA A 46 -1.05 -13.03 -0.04
C ALA A 46 -0.72 -14.31 0.73
N TYR A 47 0.25 -14.23 1.64
CA TYR A 47 0.73 -15.38 2.40
C TYR A 47 0.10 -15.46 3.79
N GLY A 48 -0.69 -14.46 4.21
CA GLY A 48 -1.30 -14.40 5.54
C GLY A 48 -0.25 -14.38 6.67
N LEU A 49 0.95 -13.88 6.37
CA LEU A 49 2.08 -13.95 7.28
C LEU A 49 1.84 -13.01 8.46
N PRO A 50 2.00 -13.49 9.70
CA PRO A 50 1.99 -12.61 10.86
C PRO A 50 3.22 -11.69 10.78
N SER A 51 3.07 -10.46 11.28
CA SER A 51 4.03 -9.36 11.06
C SER A 51 5.46 -9.64 11.55
N ASP A 52 5.61 -10.62 12.45
CA ASP A 52 6.84 -11.14 13.04
C ASP A 52 7.65 -11.99 12.04
N VAL A 53 6.98 -12.84 11.26
CA VAL A 53 7.63 -13.68 10.21
C VAL A 53 8.00 -12.85 8.97
N VAL A 54 7.45 -11.64 8.86
CA VAL A 54 7.79 -10.70 7.78
C VAL A 54 9.24 -10.24 7.90
N ASP A 55 9.76 -10.05 9.12
CA ASP A 55 11.15 -9.60 9.34
C ASP A 55 12.17 -10.64 8.82
N ASP A 56 11.80 -11.92 8.86
CA ASP A 56 12.60 -13.03 8.32
C ASP A 56 12.60 -13.08 6.78
N TYR A 57 11.50 -12.68 6.13
CA TYR A 57 11.34 -12.74 4.66
C TYR A 57 11.69 -11.43 3.95
N ILE A 58 11.47 -10.31 4.61
CA ILE A 58 11.69 -8.97 4.11
C ILE A 58 12.40 -8.24 5.25
N ILE A 59 13.69 -7.94 5.08
CA ILE A 59 14.56 -7.30 6.09
C ILE A 59 14.02 -5.89 6.42
N ILE A 60 12.96 -5.84 7.23
CA ILE A 60 12.09 -4.70 7.53
C ILE A 60 11.51 -4.99 8.91
N GLY A 61 11.88 -4.17 9.89
CA GLY A 61 11.43 -4.38 11.26
C GLY A 61 9.90 -4.43 11.37
N GLU A 62 9.38 -5.32 12.21
CA GLU A 62 7.96 -5.58 12.42
C GLU A 62 7.10 -4.30 12.51
N SER A 63 7.58 -3.30 13.26
CA SER A 63 6.89 -2.01 13.43
C SER A 63 6.70 -1.24 12.11
N THR A 64 7.67 -1.32 11.21
CA THR A 64 7.60 -0.70 9.88
C THR A 64 6.71 -1.50 8.92
N ALA A 65 6.74 -2.83 8.99
CA ALA A 65 5.83 -3.70 8.23
C ALA A 65 4.37 -3.44 8.62
N ARG A 66 4.06 -3.47 9.92
CA ARG A 66 2.72 -3.17 10.46
C ARG A 66 2.25 -1.77 10.09
N GLY A 67 3.14 -0.77 10.19
CA GLY A 67 2.86 0.61 9.81
C GLY A 67 2.50 0.74 8.32
N CYS A 68 3.25 0.05 7.44
CA CYS A 68 2.98 0.02 6.00
C CYS A 68 1.59 -0.53 5.70
N VAL A 69 1.20 -1.66 6.31
CA VAL A 69 -0.10 -2.31 6.07
C VAL A 69 -1.27 -1.42 6.50
N ILE A 70 -1.21 -0.85 7.71
CA ILE A 70 -2.28 0.02 8.22
C ILE A 70 -2.45 1.27 7.35
N ARG A 71 -1.34 1.93 6.99
CA ARG A 71 -1.38 3.12 6.14
C ARG A 71 -1.84 2.80 4.73
N PHE A 72 -1.44 1.65 4.19
CA PHE A 72 -1.86 1.20 2.86
C PHE A 72 -3.38 1.06 2.78
N TYR A 73 -4.02 0.34 3.70
CA TYR A 73 -5.48 0.20 3.69
C TYR A 73 -6.20 1.53 3.83
N ARG A 74 -5.73 2.41 4.73
CA ARG A 74 -6.31 3.75 4.89
C ARG A 74 -6.20 4.57 3.60
N ALA A 75 -5.04 4.56 2.95
CA ALA A 75 -4.82 5.28 1.72
C ALA A 75 -5.65 4.72 0.57
N VAL A 76 -5.75 3.39 0.43
CA VAL A 76 -6.59 2.73 -0.58
C VAL A 76 -8.07 3.06 -0.36
N ILE A 77 -8.57 2.94 0.87
CA ILE A 77 -9.96 3.27 1.18
C ILE A 77 -10.21 4.75 0.87
N SER A 78 -9.34 5.67 1.29
CA SER A 78 -9.54 7.09 1.01
C SER A 78 -9.46 7.41 -0.49
N ALA A 79 -8.52 6.82 -1.23
CA ALA A 79 -8.33 7.06 -2.66
C ALA A 79 -9.46 6.47 -3.52
N PHE A 80 -9.99 5.29 -3.14
CA PHE A 80 -10.88 4.51 -4.00
C PHE A 80 -12.29 4.30 -3.43
N SER A 81 -12.57 4.63 -2.17
CA SER A 81 -13.92 4.45 -1.56
C SER A 81 -15.01 5.16 -2.36
N ALA A 82 -14.78 6.42 -2.75
CA ALA A 82 -15.73 7.17 -3.55
C ALA A 82 -16.01 6.51 -4.90
N TRP A 83 -14.98 5.94 -5.54
CA TRP A 83 -15.14 5.20 -6.80
C TRP A 83 -15.91 3.89 -6.59
N TYR A 84 -15.63 3.17 -5.50
CA TYR A 84 -16.29 1.91 -5.16
C TYR A 84 -17.77 2.12 -4.82
N ILE A 85 -18.09 3.15 -4.02
CA ILE A 85 -19.47 3.51 -3.65
C ILE A 85 -20.25 3.99 -4.88
N ARG A 86 -19.64 4.79 -5.77
CA ARG A 86 -20.29 5.24 -7.01
C ARG A 86 -20.57 4.07 -7.97
N THR A 87 -19.65 3.12 -8.07
CA THR A 87 -19.85 1.92 -8.89
C THR A 87 -20.98 1.06 -8.33
N LEU A 88 -20.99 0.80 -7.02
CA LEU A 88 -22.06 0.05 -6.35
C LEU A 88 -23.43 0.71 -6.54
N LEU A 89 -23.53 2.03 -6.39
CA LEU A 89 -24.78 2.75 -6.66
C LEU A 89 -25.19 2.62 -8.13
N SER A 90 -24.26 2.78 -9.08
CA SER A 90 -24.59 2.64 -10.52
C SER A 90 -25.06 1.25 -10.91
N VAL A 91 -24.57 0.20 -10.24
CA VAL A 91 -25.03 -1.18 -10.46
C VAL A 91 -26.44 -1.39 -9.90
N SER A 92 -26.76 -0.80 -8.76
CA SER A 92 -28.12 -0.87 -8.18
C SER A 92 -29.18 -0.09 -8.96
N TYR A 93 -28.82 0.93 -9.74
CA TYR A 93 -29.76 1.68 -10.60
C TYR A 93 -29.92 1.09 -12.01
N VAL A 94 -29.20 0.01 -12.34
CA VAL A 94 -29.21 -0.65 -13.66
C VAL A 94 -29.81 -2.07 -13.58
N CYS A 95 -30.23 -2.53 -12.39
CA CYS A 95 -31.03 -3.75 -12.20
C CYS A 95 -32.50 -3.42 -11.91
#